data_AF-A0A7W4YV97-F1
#
_entry.id   AF-A0A7W4YV97-F1
#
_cell.length_a   1.000
_cell.length_b   1.000
_cell.length_c   1.000
_cell.angle_alpha   90.00
_cell.angle_beta   90.00
_cell.angle_gamma   90.00
#
_symmetry.space_group_name_H-M   'P 1'
#
loop_
_entity.id
_entity.type
_entity.pdbx_description
1 polymer ?
#
loop_
_entity_poly.entity_id
_entity_poly.type
_entity_poly.pdbx_seq_one_letter_code
_entity_poly.pdbx_strand_id
1 'polypeptide(L)'
;MIDTGAGEALMRTYYVFQSKAEPDLRGFVESSSGEVLPADLGPWALMQQIGPDEEWNQGVSRAVVAAGILENGFYLWGPVNRATPSHPVIESDRVEGTAVYDPHGTQIGTIKRLLIEKVSGRVLYVDVTFGGFFGLGAHHHTIPWDKLSYDKELEGYRTDVTEAQVQGAPAFYGDDTVWPDRRREQEMRDYWHDVPRGPI
;
A
#
# COMPACT_ATOMS: atom_id res chain seq x y z
N MET A 1 -14.22 22.32 -0.46
CA MET A 1 -12.88 22.64 -0.99
C MET A 1 -12.50 21.49 -1.89
N ILE A 2 -12.16 21.77 -3.15
CA ILE A 2 -12.08 20.79 -4.24
C ILE A 2 -10.66 20.22 -4.26
N ASP A 3 -10.52 18.90 -4.18
CA ASP A 3 -9.24 18.20 -4.27
C ASP A 3 -8.56 18.52 -5.61
N THR A 4 -7.49 19.31 -5.55
CA THR A 4 -6.72 19.78 -6.71
C THR A 4 -5.57 18.80 -7.04
N GLY A 5 -5.23 17.88 -6.13
CA GLY A 5 -4.09 16.97 -6.29
C GLY A 5 -4.37 15.81 -7.24
N ALA A 6 -5.59 15.26 -7.22
CA ALA A 6 -5.97 14.15 -8.08
C ALA A 6 -5.99 14.53 -9.59
N GLY A 7 -6.34 15.79 -9.91
CA GLY A 7 -6.35 16.29 -11.29
C GLY A 7 -4.94 16.48 -11.87
N GLU A 8 -3.98 16.96 -11.08
CA GLU A 8 -2.59 17.13 -11.53
C GLU A 8 -1.86 15.80 -11.71
N ALA A 9 -2.15 14.80 -10.88
CA ALA A 9 -1.60 13.44 -10.96
C ALA A 9 -1.90 12.74 -12.30
N LEU A 10 -3.04 13.05 -12.92
CA LEU A 10 -3.44 12.50 -14.21
C LEU A 10 -2.65 13.11 -15.38
N MET A 11 -2.06 14.30 -15.21
CA MET A 11 -1.32 15.03 -16.24
C MET A 11 0.20 14.85 -16.17
N ARG A 12 0.69 13.82 -15.48
CA ARG A 12 2.12 13.52 -15.34
C ARG A 12 2.57 12.38 -16.24
N THR A 13 3.84 12.41 -16.63
CA THR A 13 4.50 11.32 -17.34
C THR A 13 5.05 10.34 -16.32
N TYR A 14 4.76 9.05 -16.51
CA TYR A 14 5.28 7.97 -15.67
C TYR A 14 6.27 7.12 -16.46
N TYR A 15 7.30 6.64 -15.78
CA TYR A 15 8.25 5.69 -16.31
C TYR A 15 8.10 4.37 -15.54
N VAL A 16 7.86 3.31 -16.30
CA VAL A 16 7.69 1.95 -15.77
C VAL A 16 8.99 1.20 -15.96
N PHE A 17 9.54 0.73 -14.86
CA PHE A 17 10.70 -0.13 -14.79
C PHE A 17 10.27 -1.54 -14.40
N GLN A 18 10.98 -2.55 -14.89
CA GLN A 18 10.84 -3.93 -14.45
C GLN A 18 12.10 -4.34 -13.69
N SER A 19 11.94 -5.05 -12.58
CA SER A 19 13.08 -5.66 -11.90
C SER A 19 13.62 -6.82 -12.73
N LYS A 20 14.94 -6.88 -12.89
CA LYS A 20 15.61 -8.04 -13.49
C LYS A 20 15.73 -9.22 -12.53
N ALA A 21 15.63 -8.97 -11.22
CA ALA A 21 15.63 -10.01 -10.20
C ALA A 21 14.24 -10.67 -10.10
N GLU A 22 13.19 -9.86 -10.16
CA GLU A 22 11.79 -10.29 -10.01
C GLU A 22 10.98 -9.86 -11.25
N PRO A 23 10.75 -10.75 -12.24
CA PRO A 23 10.10 -10.38 -13.51
C PRO A 23 8.69 -9.81 -13.36
N ASP A 24 7.98 -10.20 -12.30
CA ASP A 24 6.62 -9.73 -12.03
C ASP A 24 6.60 -8.41 -11.23
N LEU A 25 7.76 -7.94 -10.76
CA LEU A 25 7.89 -6.68 -10.03
C LEU A 25 8.16 -5.52 -10.98
N ARG A 26 7.28 -4.51 -10.91
CA ARG A 26 7.42 -3.25 -11.63
C ARG A 26 7.56 -2.08 -10.67
N GLY A 27 8.40 -1.13 -11.05
CA GLY A 27 8.58 0.15 -10.38
C GLY A 27 8.07 1.29 -11.26
N PHE A 28 7.27 2.18 -10.69
CA PHE A 28 6.75 3.37 -11.35
C PHE A 28 7.38 4.60 -10.72
N VAL A 29 7.83 5.54 -11.55
CA VAL A 29 8.45 6.80 -11.12
C VAL A 29 8.09 7.94 -12.06
N GLU A 30 8.32 9.18 -11.65
CA GLU A 30 8.15 10.38 -12.50
C GLU A 30 9.45 10.78 -13.24
N SER A 31 10.57 10.09 -12.99
CA SER A 31 11.86 10.36 -13.63
C SER A 31 12.30 9.23 -14.57
N SER A 32 13.01 9.56 -15.64
CA SER A 32 13.55 8.57 -16.57
C SER A 32 14.76 7.80 -16.05
N SER A 33 15.34 8.19 -14.91
CA SER A 33 16.57 7.58 -14.37
C SER A 33 16.30 6.32 -13.54
N GLY A 34 15.14 6.23 -12.88
CA GLY A 34 14.82 5.13 -11.97
C GLY A 34 15.67 5.11 -10.69
N GLU A 35 16.46 6.16 -10.41
CA GLU A 35 17.39 6.22 -9.26
C GLU A 35 16.70 6.16 -7.90
N VAL A 36 15.43 6.54 -7.85
CA VAL A 36 14.61 6.50 -6.64
C VAL A 36 14.08 5.10 -6.33
N LEU A 37 14.20 4.14 -7.27
CA LEU A 37 13.76 2.78 -7.03
C LEU A 37 14.71 2.05 -6.07
N PRO A 38 14.19 1.15 -5.21
CA PRO A 38 15.02 0.44 -4.24
C PRO A 38 16.11 -0.38 -4.93
N ALA A 39 17.37 -0.16 -4.54
CA ALA A 39 18.52 -0.81 -5.16
C ALA A 39 18.59 -2.32 -4.86
N ASP A 40 18.05 -2.74 -3.71
CA ASP A 40 17.96 -4.14 -3.27
C ASP A 40 16.96 -4.97 -4.11
N LEU A 41 15.98 -4.31 -4.72
CA LEU A 41 14.96 -4.93 -5.58
C LEU A 41 15.27 -4.79 -7.07
N GLY A 42 16.36 -4.10 -7.41
CA GLY A 42 16.88 -4.01 -8.77
C GLY A 42 17.72 -5.23 -9.16
N PRO A 43 18.50 -5.16 -10.25
CA PRO A 43 18.65 -4.01 -11.14
C PRO A 43 17.39 -3.74 -11.98
N TRP A 44 17.09 -2.47 -12.21
CA TRP A 44 15.89 -2.02 -12.90
C TRP A 44 16.12 -1.79 -14.40
N ALA A 45 15.18 -2.21 -15.24
CA ALA A 45 15.16 -1.95 -16.67
C ALA A 45 13.97 -1.06 -17.03
N LEU A 46 14.20 0.07 -17.71
CA LEU A 46 13.12 0.89 -18.22
C LEU A 46 12.35 0.12 -19.31
N MET A 47 11.06 -0.07 -19.10
CA MET A 47 10.17 -0.81 -20.01
C MET A 47 9.30 0.10 -20.84
N GLN A 48 8.74 1.14 -20.21
CA GLN A 48 7.74 1.99 -20.85
C GLN A 48 7.81 3.41 -20.28
N GLN A 49 7.58 4.38 -21.14
CA GLN A 49 7.19 5.74 -20.76
C GLN A 49 5.70 5.88 -21.06
N ILE A 50 4.92 6.39 -20.12
CA ILE A 50 3.48 6.62 -20.24
C ILE A 50 3.23 8.11 -20.18
N GLY A 51 2.79 8.70 -21.28
CA GLY A 51 2.47 10.13 -21.35
C GLY A 51 1.22 10.51 -20.54
N PRO A 52 1.00 11.82 -20.29
CA PRO A 52 -0.20 12.32 -19.60
C PRO A 52 -1.50 11.91 -20.29
N ASP A 53 -1.55 12.00 -21.61
CA ASP A 53 -2.73 11.71 -22.43
C ASP A 53 -2.76 10.27 -22.98
N GLU A 54 -1.78 9.44 -22.60
CA GLU A 54 -1.70 8.05 -23.05
C GLU A 54 -2.66 7.16 -22.26
N GLU A 55 -3.27 6.19 -22.96
CA GLU A 55 -4.21 5.25 -22.37
C GLU A 55 -3.53 4.39 -21.30
N TRP A 56 -4.15 4.33 -20.12
CA TRP A 56 -3.59 3.64 -18.98
C TRP A 56 -3.91 2.14 -19.01
N ASN A 57 -2.93 1.34 -19.43
CA ASN A 57 -3.05 -0.12 -19.60
C ASN A 57 -2.17 -0.90 -18.59
N GLN A 58 -2.26 -0.55 -17.31
CA GLN A 58 -1.54 -1.24 -16.23
C GLN A 58 -2.53 -1.99 -15.33
N GLY A 59 -2.08 -3.08 -14.70
CA GLY A 59 -2.89 -3.84 -13.73
C GLY A 59 -3.11 -3.14 -12.38
N VAL A 60 -2.71 -1.88 -12.27
CA VAL A 60 -2.88 -0.99 -11.11
C VAL A 60 -3.39 0.35 -11.60
N SER A 61 -4.28 1.03 -10.89
CA SER A 61 -4.84 2.33 -11.30
C SER A 61 -3.77 3.45 -11.37
N ARG A 62 -3.90 4.36 -12.34
CA ARG A 62 -3.02 5.54 -12.48
C ARG A 62 -2.97 6.39 -11.22
N ALA A 63 -4.11 6.55 -10.54
CA ALA A 63 -4.20 7.31 -9.31
C ALA A 63 -3.43 6.64 -8.16
N VAL A 64 -3.42 5.30 -8.10
CA VAL A 64 -2.62 4.54 -7.12
C VAL A 64 -1.13 4.83 -7.30
N VAL A 65 -0.68 4.75 -8.54
CA VAL A 65 0.72 4.97 -8.89
C VAL A 65 1.11 6.40 -8.55
N ALA A 66 0.29 7.38 -8.92
CA ALA A 66 0.53 8.79 -8.60
C ALA A 66 0.60 9.05 -7.10
N ALA A 67 -0.36 8.53 -6.33
CA ALA A 67 -0.39 8.58 -4.88
C ALA A 67 0.90 8.04 -4.25
N GLY A 68 1.29 6.82 -4.66
CA GLY A 68 2.50 6.19 -4.18
C GLY A 68 3.77 7.00 -4.49
N ILE A 69 3.86 7.56 -5.69
CA ILE A 69 4.99 8.39 -6.12
C ILE A 69 5.03 9.72 -5.36
N LEU A 70 3.90 10.41 -5.16
CA LEU A 70 3.84 11.65 -4.39
C LEU A 70 4.35 11.45 -2.95
N GLU A 71 4.07 10.29 -2.36
CA GLU A 71 4.47 9.96 -1.00
C GLU A 71 5.89 9.40 -0.86
N ASN A 72 6.35 8.58 -1.82
CA ASN A 72 7.59 7.79 -1.68
C ASN A 72 8.64 8.10 -2.76
N GLY A 73 8.30 8.89 -3.77
CA GLY A 73 9.09 9.09 -4.98
C GLY A 73 8.96 7.95 -6.00
N PHE A 74 8.42 6.79 -5.62
CA PHE A 74 8.17 5.63 -6.49
C PHE A 74 6.93 4.84 -6.04
N TYR A 75 6.43 3.96 -6.92
CA TYR A 75 5.42 2.96 -6.57
C TYR A 75 5.86 1.57 -7.07
N LEU A 76 5.67 0.53 -6.26
CA LEU A 76 5.96 -0.86 -6.65
C LEU A 76 4.66 -1.63 -6.88
N TRP A 77 4.63 -2.37 -7.98
CA TRP A 77 3.52 -3.23 -8.36
C TRP A 77 4.01 -4.64 -8.64
N GLY A 78 3.35 -5.63 -8.05
CA GLY A 78 3.77 -7.02 -8.09
C GLY A 78 4.43 -7.50 -6.79
N PRO A 79 4.73 -8.81 -6.72
CA PRO A 79 5.33 -9.42 -5.54
C PRO A 79 6.74 -8.90 -5.30
N VAL A 80 7.05 -8.60 -4.04
CA VAL A 80 8.41 -8.23 -3.62
C VAL A 80 9.04 -9.45 -2.96
N ASN A 81 9.69 -10.30 -3.75
CA ASN A 81 10.40 -11.44 -3.21
C ASN A 81 11.73 -11.02 -2.60
N ARG A 82 11.73 -10.77 -1.30
CA ARG A 82 12.96 -10.89 -0.51
C ARG A 82 12.91 -12.27 0.10
N ALA A 83 13.89 -13.12 -0.20
CA ALA A 83 13.96 -14.50 0.29
C ALA A 83 13.39 -14.61 1.71
N THR A 84 12.33 -15.40 1.89
CA THR A 84 11.69 -15.59 3.21
C THR A 84 12.66 -16.37 4.09
N PRO A 85 13.28 -15.78 5.12
CA PRO A 85 13.95 -16.56 6.13
C PRO A 85 12.96 -17.58 6.73
N SER A 86 13.43 -18.79 6.97
CA SER A 86 12.67 -19.93 7.48
C SER A 86 12.20 -19.80 8.93
N HIS A 87 12.31 -18.60 9.51
CA HIS A 87 11.95 -18.31 10.88
C HIS A 87 10.57 -17.64 10.98
N PRO A 88 9.83 -17.82 12.09
CA PRO A 88 8.45 -17.33 12.26
C PRO A 88 8.35 -15.81 12.44
N VAL A 89 9.37 -15.07 12.02
CA VAL A 89 9.49 -13.62 12.16
C VAL A 89 9.60 -13.04 10.77
N ILE A 90 8.80 -12.02 10.50
CA ILE A 90 9.00 -11.14 9.36
C ILE A 90 9.69 -9.87 9.88
N GLU A 91 10.78 -9.48 9.23
CA GLU A 91 11.48 -8.24 9.54
C GLU A 91 10.58 -7.06 9.14
N SER A 92 10.61 -5.97 9.90
CA SER A 92 9.68 -4.84 9.71
C SER A 92 9.78 -4.23 8.32
N ASP A 93 11.00 -4.12 7.79
CA ASP A 93 11.31 -3.65 6.44
C ASP A 93 10.81 -4.60 5.34
N ARG A 94 10.60 -5.88 5.66
CA ARG A 94 9.95 -6.87 4.79
C ARG A 94 8.41 -6.80 4.82
N VAL A 95 7.82 -6.10 5.78
CA VAL A 95 6.37 -5.83 5.82
C VAL A 95 6.02 -4.52 5.12
N GLU A 96 6.88 -3.51 5.24
CA GLU A 96 6.74 -2.25 4.52
C GLU A 96 6.95 -2.45 3.01
N GLY A 97 6.10 -1.85 2.19
CA GLY A 97 6.12 -2.03 0.74
C GLY A 97 5.45 -3.31 0.24
N THR A 98 4.98 -4.20 1.14
CA THR A 98 4.27 -5.42 0.72
C THR A 98 2.88 -5.09 0.19
N ALA A 99 2.51 -5.69 -0.95
CA ALA A 99 1.21 -5.55 -1.57
C ALA A 99 0.09 -6.10 -0.68
N VAL A 100 -1.05 -5.41 -0.69
CA VAL A 100 -2.31 -5.84 -0.07
C VAL A 100 -3.32 -6.16 -1.17
N TYR A 101 -3.94 -7.33 -1.09
CA TYR A 101 -4.86 -7.88 -2.08
C TYR A 101 -6.26 -8.06 -1.50
N ASP A 102 -7.27 -7.87 -2.35
CA ASP A 102 -8.65 -8.23 -2.06
C ASP A 102 -8.87 -9.77 -2.16
N PRO A 103 -10.08 -10.28 -1.82
CA PRO A 103 -10.38 -11.71 -1.94
C PRO A 103 -10.32 -12.24 -3.38
N HIS A 104 -10.42 -11.37 -4.38
CA HIS A 104 -10.33 -11.71 -5.80
C HIS A 104 -8.89 -11.73 -6.33
N GLY A 105 -7.90 -11.37 -5.50
CA GLY A 105 -6.50 -11.31 -5.88
C GLY A 105 -6.10 -10.01 -6.58
N THR A 106 -6.95 -8.98 -6.54
CA THR A 106 -6.62 -7.64 -7.05
C THR A 106 -5.78 -6.90 -6.03
N GLN A 107 -4.63 -6.34 -6.42
CA GLN A 107 -3.85 -5.47 -5.54
C GLN A 107 -4.61 -4.16 -5.30
N ILE A 108 -4.96 -3.89 -4.05
CA ILE A 108 -5.74 -2.71 -3.64
C ILE A 108 -4.90 -1.67 -2.90
N GLY A 109 -3.72 -2.05 -2.43
CA GLY A 109 -2.86 -1.13 -1.70
C GLY A 109 -1.49 -1.71 -1.41
N THR A 110 -0.75 -0.98 -0.58
CA THR A 110 0.59 -1.37 -0.12
C THR A 110 0.72 -1.00 1.36
N ILE A 111 1.34 -1.88 2.15
CA ILE A 111 1.63 -1.58 3.56
C ILE A 111 2.68 -0.47 3.62
N LYS A 112 2.35 0.62 4.32
CA LYS A 112 3.25 1.75 4.54
C LYS A 112 4.12 1.56 5.78
N ARG A 113 3.52 1.15 6.89
CA ARG A 113 4.18 1.00 8.20
C ARG A 113 3.35 0.16 9.16
N LEU A 114 4.02 -0.37 10.18
CA LEU A 114 3.40 -1.05 11.30
C LEU A 114 3.24 -0.13 12.51
N LEU A 115 2.10 -0.24 13.20
CA LEU A 115 1.86 0.44 14.46
C LEU A 115 2.04 -0.57 15.60
N ILE A 116 3.15 -0.41 16.30
CA ILE A 116 3.63 -1.35 17.32
C ILE A 116 3.38 -0.75 18.70
N GLU A 117 2.76 -1.52 19.59
CA GLU A 117 2.58 -1.11 20.98
C GLU A 117 3.93 -1.06 21.69
N LYS A 118 4.30 0.11 22.20
CA LYS A 118 5.64 0.39 22.75
C LYS A 118 6.09 -0.54 23.88
N VAL A 119 5.15 -1.06 24.69
CA VAL A 119 5.48 -1.84 25.89
C VAL A 119 5.53 -3.35 25.59
N SER A 120 4.51 -3.91 24.95
CA SER A 120 4.49 -5.35 24.62
C SER A 120 5.23 -5.71 23.33
N GLY A 121 5.49 -4.73 22.46
CA GLY A 121 6.08 -4.97 21.14
C GLY A 121 5.14 -5.62 20.13
N ARG A 122 3.84 -5.71 20.43
CA ARG A 122 2.84 -6.30 19.53
C ARG A 122 2.46 -5.33 18.41
N VAL A 123 2.37 -5.83 17.19
CA VAL A 123 1.76 -5.09 16.08
C VAL A 123 0.25 -5.03 16.33
N LEU A 124 -0.28 -3.83 16.51
CA LEU A 124 -1.70 -3.60 16.73
C LEU A 124 -2.42 -3.32 15.43
N TYR A 125 -1.80 -2.46 14.61
CA TYR A 125 -2.39 -2.00 13.36
C TYR A 125 -1.34 -1.90 12.27
N VAL A 126 -1.82 -1.84 11.04
CA VAL A 126 -1.05 -1.57 9.83
C VAL A 126 -1.62 -0.31 9.17
N ASP A 127 -0.73 0.56 8.73
CA ASP A 127 -1.10 1.70 7.88
C ASP A 127 -0.97 1.25 6.43
N VAL A 128 -2.07 1.27 5.69
CA VAL A 128 -2.12 0.85 4.29
C VAL A 128 -2.38 2.08 3.44
N THR A 129 -1.49 2.32 2.47
CA THR A 129 -1.77 3.26 1.39
C THR A 129 -2.67 2.55 0.40
N PHE A 130 -3.94 2.93 0.38
CA PHE A 130 -4.87 2.52 -0.66
C PHE A 130 -4.75 3.47 -1.83
N GLY A 131 -4.61 2.92 -3.02
CA GLY A 131 -4.62 3.73 -4.22
C GLY A 131 -5.96 3.62 -4.94
N GLY A 132 -6.51 4.76 -5.34
CA GLY A 132 -7.47 4.81 -6.43
C GLY A 132 -8.75 4.00 -6.23
N PHE A 133 -9.26 3.91 -5.00
CA PHE A 133 -10.68 3.60 -4.83
C PHE A 133 -11.50 4.78 -5.39
N PHE A 134 -12.18 4.53 -6.51
CA PHE A 134 -13.25 5.35 -7.11
C PHE A 134 -13.03 6.86 -7.30
N GLY A 135 -11.79 7.33 -7.51
CA GLY A 135 -11.53 8.74 -7.88
C GLY A 135 -11.47 9.72 -6.71
N LEU A 136 -11.26 9.23 -5.49
CA LEU A 136 -10.95 10.03 -4.31
C LEU A 136 -9.49 9.74 -3.89
N GLY A 137 -8.54 10.55 -4.38
CA GLY A 137 -7.17 10.69 -3.85
C GLY A 137 -6.36 9.44 -3.46
N ALA A 138 -5.23 9.70 -2.81
CA ALA A 138 -4.51 8.73 -1.99
C ALA A 138 -5.14 8.78 -0.59
N HIS A 139 -5.54 7.63 -0.04
CA HIS A 139 -6.01 7.59 1.34
C HIS A 139 -5.24 6.55 2.15
N HIS A 140 -4.66 7.03 3.26
CA HIS A 140 -4.07 6.18 4.28
C HIS A 140 -5.15 5.68 5.21
N HIS A 141 -5.19 4.38 5.39
CA HIS A 141 -6.15 3.77 6.31
C HIS A 141 -5.46 2.78 7.22
N THR A 142 -5.81 2.90 8.50
CA THR A 142 -5.25 2.04 9.54
C THR A 142 -6.20 0.89 9.81
N ILE A 143 -5.70 -0.32 9.61
CA ILE A 143 -6.46 -1.56 9.74
C ILE A 143 -5.82 -2.39 10.85
N PRO A 144 -6.58 -3.10 11.70
CA PRO A 144 -5.98 -4.02 12.66
C PRO A 144 -5.16 -5.10 11.95
N TRP A 145 -4.03 -5.45 12.55
CA TRP A 145 -3.12 -6.45 11.97
C TRP A 145 -3.79 -7.82 11.77
N ASP A 146 -4.73 -8.20 12.64
CA ASP A 146 -5.45 -9.48 12.56
C ASP A 146 -6.52 -9.55 11.46
N LYS A 147 -6.68 -8.47 10.68
CA LYS A 147 -7.48 -8.46 9.45
C LYS A 147 -6.69 -8.84 8.20
N LEU A 148 -5.37 -8.91 8.32
CA LEU A 148 -4.48 -9.33 7.24
C LEU A 148 -4.05 -10.78 7.44
N SER A 149 -3.99 -11.52 6.34
CA SER A 149 -3.40 -12.85 6.29
C SER A 149 -2.35 -12.90 5.19
N TYR A 150 -1.18 -13.45 5.49
CA TYR A 150 -0.12 -13.58 4.50
C TYR A 150 -0.43 -14.72 3.53
N ASP A 151 -0.58 -14.39 2.25
CA ASP A 151 -0.69 -15.34 1.15
C ASP A 151 0.68 -15.57 0.53
N LYS A 152 1.14 -16.83 0.57
CA LYS A 152 2.45 -17.24 0.06
C LYS A 152 2.51 -17.28 -1.46
N GLU A 153 1.40 -17.49 -2.14
CA GLU A 153 1.34 -17.55 -3.60
C GLU A 153 1.40 -16.14 -4.20
N LEU A 154 0.76 -15.17 -3.52
CA LEU A 154 0.82 -13.75 -3.90
C LEU A 154 2.02 -13.02 -3.31
N GLU A 155 2.77 -13.67 -2.41
CA GLU A 155 3.85 -13.07 -1.61
C GLU A 155 3.46 -11.74 -0.96
N GLY A 156 2.19 -11.63 -0.55
CA GLY A 156 1.62 -10.42 0.02
C GLY A 156 0.48 -10.70 0.98
N TYR A 157 -0.19 -9.65 1.45
CA TYR A 157 -1.26 -9.79 2.43
C TYR A 157 -2.63 -9.75 1.77
N ARG A 158 -3.51 -10.66 2.14
CA ARG A 158 -4.94 -10.60 1.80
C ARG A 158 -5.76 -9.99 2.92
N THR A 159 -6.82 -9.31 2.53
CA THR A 159 -7.84 -8.80 3.45
C THR A 159 -9.24 -9.03 2.88
N ASP A 160 -10.18 -9.38 3.76
CA ASP A 160 -11.62 -9.37 3.46
C ASP A 160 -12.26 -8.02 3.79
N VAL A 161 -11.47 -7.07 4.31
CA VAL A 161 -11.92 -5.72 4.63
C VAL A 161 -12.27 -4.99 3.33
N THR A 162 -13.53 -4.59 3.23
CA THR A 162 -14.08 -3.85 2.11
C THR A 162 -13.80 -2.35 2.22
N GLU A 163 -13.82 -1.65 1.10
CA GLU A 163 -13.71 -0.19 1.07
C GLU A 163 -14.73 0.52 1.97
N ALA A 164 -16.00 0.08 1.94
CA ALA A 164 -17.05 0.66 2.77
C ALA A 164 -16.74 0.55 4.28
N GLN A 165 -16.05 -0.53 4.69
CA GLN A 165 -15.60 -0.69 6.07
C GLN A 165 -14.40 0.22 6.38
N VAL A 166 -13.50 0.39 5.42
CA VAL A 166 -12.36 1.31 5.55
C VAL A 166 -12.82 2.77 5.66
N GLN A 167 -13.81 3.18 4.86
CA GLN A 167 -14.37 4.54 4.88
C GLN A 167 -15.26 4.80 6.10
N GLY A 168 -15.96 3.77 6.58
CA GLY A 168 -16.80 3.86 7.78
C GLY A 168 -15.99 3.80 9.08
N ALA A 169 -14.72 3.41 9.01
CA ALA A 169 -13.86 3.32 10.19
C ALA A 169 -13.49 4.71 10.72
N PRO A 170 -13.43 4.89 12.05
CA PRO A 170 -12.89 6.11 12.62
C PRO A 170 -11.45 6.36 12.14
N ALA A 171 -11.13 7.61 11.81
CA ALA A 171 -9.78 7.98 11.37
C ALA A 171 -8.77 7.78 12.51
N PHE A 172 -7.65 7.09 12.21
CA PHE A 172 -6.60 6.83 13.19
C PHE A 172 -5.80 8.09 13.52
N TYR A 173 -5.45 8.86 12.49
CA TYR A 173 -4.81 10.16 12.63
C TYR A 173 -5.89 11.24 12.67
N GLY A 174 -5.86 12.09 13.70
CA GLY A 174 -6.62 13.35 13.72
C GLY A 174 -5.74 14.52 13.29
N ASP A 175 -6.35 15.69 13.04
CA ASP A 175 -5.69 16.87 12.44
C ASP A 175 -4.35 17.27 13.09
N ASP A 176 -4.10 16.96 14.37
CA ASP A 176 -2.86 17.35 15.06
C ASP A 176 -2.25 16.24 15.97
N THR A 177 -2.64 14.96 15.85
CA THR A 177 -2.15 13.90 16.76
C THR A 177 -1.72 12.61 16.06
N VAL A 178 -0.48 12.18 16.34
CA VAL A 178 0.13 10.93 15.82
C VAL A 178 -0.52 9.66 16.39
N TRP A 179 -1.26 9.77 17.50
CA TRP A 179 -1.98 8.66 18.13
C TRP A 179 -3.37 9.08 18.62
N PRO A 180 -4.41 8.27 18.41
CA PRO A 180 -5.76 8.56 18.91
C PRO A 180 -5.80 8.56 20.45
N ASP A 181 -6.65 9.38 21.06
CA ASP A 181 -6.89 9.28 22.50
C ASP A 181 -7.56 7.93 22.85
N ARG A 182 -7.59 7.55 24.14
CA ARG A 182 -8.16 6.25 24.57
C ARG A 182 -9.59 6.02 24.10
N ARG A 183 -10.40 7.07 23.98
CA ARG A 183 -11.80 6.94 23.57
C ARG A 183 -11.86 6.57 22.09
N ARG A 184 -11.12 7.30 21.25
CA ARG A 184 -11.03 7.02 19.82
C ARG A 184 -10.37 5.67 19.54
N GLU A 185 -9.38 5.29 20.33
CA GLU A 185 -8.77 3.95 20.26
C GLU A 185 -9.78 2.84 20.60
N GLN A 186 -10.65 3.07 21.60
CA GLN A 186 -11.73 2.16 21.94
C GLN A 186 -12.78 2.08 20.83
N GLU A 187 -13.22 3.23 20.28
CA GLU A 187 -14.16 3.29 19.16
C GLU A 187 -13.65 2.52 17.94
N MET A 188 -12.35 2.64 17.62
CA MET A 188 -11.74 1.86 16.55
C MET A 188 -11.73 0.36 16.87
N ARG A 189 -11.35 -0.02 18.09
CA ARG A 189 -11.37 -1.44 18.50
C ARG A 189 -12.76 -2.03 18.40
N ASP A 190 -13.77 -1.31 18.87
CA ASP A 190 -15.16 -1.75 18.86
C ASP A 190 -15.66 -1.90 17.41
N TYR A 191 -15.39 -0.91 16.56
CA TYR A 191 -15.73 -0.96 15.14
C TYR A 191 -15.14 -2.21 14.44
N TRP A 192 -13.85 -2.45 14.65
CA TRP A 192 -13.15 -3.55 13.98
C TRP A 192 -13.42 -4.93 14.59
N HIS A 193 -13.90 -5.00 15.83
CA HIS A 193 -14.28 -6.25 16.47
C HIS A 193 -15.45 -6.93 15.73
N ASP A 194 -16.39 -6.14 15.22
CA ASP A 194 -17.58 -6.65 14.51
C ASP A 194 -17.29 -7.05 13.06
N VAL A 195 -16.13 -6.62 12.53
CA VAL A 195 -15.63 -7.08 11.23
C VAL A 195 -14.95 -8.45 11.43
N PRO A 196 -15.17 -9.45 10.57
CA PRO A 196 -14.46 -10.73 10.64
C PRO A 196 -12.93 -10.58 10.62
N ARG A 197 -12.20 -11.59 11.08
CA ARG A 197 -10.74 -11.65 10.87
C ARG A 197 -10.43 -11.90 9.40
N GLY A 198 -9.18 -11.65 9.01
CA GLY A 198 -8.73 -11.92 7.65
C GLY A 198 -8.97 -13.38 7.22
N PRO A 199 -8.94 -13.66 5.90
CA PRO A 199 -9.20 -14.99 5.37
C PRO A 199 -8.18 -15.99 5.93
N ILE A 200 -8.63 -17.22 6.22
CA ILE A 200 -7.78 -18.31 6.75
C ILE A 200 -6.99 -18.96 5.63
#